data_AF-A0A6V7HU03-F1
#
_entry.id   AF-A0A6V7HU03-F1
#
_cell.length_a   1.000
_cell.length_b   1.000
_cell.length_c   1.000
_cell.angle_alpha   90.00
_cell.angle_beta   90.00
_cell.angle_gamma   90.00
#
_symmetry.space_group_name_H-M   'P 1'
#
loop_
_entity.id
_entity.type
_entity.pdbx_description
1 polymer ?
#
loop_
_entity_poly.entity_id
_entity_poly.type
_entity_poly.pdbx_seq_one_letter_code
_entity_poly.pdbx_strand_id
1 'polypeptide(L)' 'SFEIKVNDELIYSKLQTMAFPQYSEVADVVKDVSEGQPVREIKKQQPIDCAIM' A
#
# COMPACT_ATOMS: atom_id res chain seq x y z
N SER A 1 -1.29 13.98 1.84
CA SER A 1 -1.87 12.63 1.71
C SER A 1 -0.84 11.72 1.09
N PHE A 2 -0.71 10.48 1.56
CA PHE A 2 0.19 9.50 0.94
C PHE A 2 -0.69 8.41 0.32
N GLU A 3 -0.80 8.44 -1.00
CA GLU A 3 -1.67 7.59 -1.78
C GLU A 3 -0.80 6.94 -2.83
N ILE A 4 -0.79 5.61 -2.86
CA ILE A 4 -0.08 4.86 -3.88
C ILE A 4 -1.11 4.47 -4.92
N LYS A 5 -0.89 4.97 -6.14
CA LYS A 5 -1.67 4.60 -7.32
C LYS A 5 -0.77 3.86 -8.28
N VAL A 6 -1.25 2.74 -8.81
CA VAL A 6 -0.54 1.97 -9.84
C VAL A 6 -1.53 1.77 -10.98
N ASN A 7 -1.12 2.14 -12.21
CA ASN A 7 -1.99 2.02 -13.39
C ASN A 7 -3.33 2.77 -13.24
N ASP A 8 -3.29 3.97 -12.65
CA ASP A 8 -4.47 4.79 -12.29
C ASP A 8 -5.37 4.23 -11.17
N GLU A 9 -5.08 3.04 -10.65
CA GLU A 9 -5.84 2.38 -9.59
C GLU A 9 -5.23 2.69 -8.20
N LEU A 10 -6.05 3.13 -7.25
CA LEU A 10 -5.61 3.44 -5.88
C LEU A 10 -5.42 2.13 -5.09
N ILE A 11 -4.18 1.69 -4.98
CA ILE A 11 -3.85 0.44 -4.29
C ILE A 11 -3.61 0.62 -2.79
N TYR A 12 -3.40 1.86 -2.36
CA TYR A 12 -3.15 2.21 -0.97
C TYR A 12 -3.44 3.68 -0.68
N SER A 13 -4.05 3.95 0.48
CA SER A 13 -4.22 5.30 1.00
C SER A 13 -3.89 5.36 2.49
N LYS A 14 -2.80 6.05 2.82
CA LYS A 14 -2.37 6.33 4.20
C LYS A 14 -3.45 7.05 5.00
N LEU A 15 -4.30 7.84 4.37
CA LEU A 15 -5.40 8.51 5.07
C LEU A 15 -6.44 7.51 5.59
N GLN A 16 -6.68 6.41 4.87
CA GLN A 16 -7.60 5.36 5.30
C GLN A 16 -6.99 4.45 6.36
N THR A 17 -5.74 4.03 6.15
CA THR A 17 -5.09 3.04 7.01
C THR A 17 -4.40 3.66 8.22
N MET A 18 -4.16 4.98 8.20
CA MET A 18 -3.37 5.74 9.18
C MET A 18 -1.90 5.30 9.33
N ALA A 19 -1.47 4.30 8.56
CA ALA A 19 -0.17 3.64 8.65
C ALA A 19 0.69 3.89 7.41
N PHE A 20 1.90 3.34 7.40
CA PHE A 20 2.65 3.13 6.16
C PHE A 20 2.42 1.70 5.65
N PRO A 21 2.34 1.49 4.33
CA PRO A 21 2.24 0.15 3.78
C PRO A 21 3.57 -0.58 3.97
N GLN A 22 3.53 -1.90 4.04
CA GLN A 22 4.77 -2.68 4.05
C GLN A 22 5.46 -2.59 2.69
N TYR A 23 6.73 -2.17 2.70
CA TYR A 23 7.52 -1.96 1.48
C TYR A 23 7.56 -3.19 0.56
N SER A 24 7.75 -4.38 1.13
CA SER A 24 7.77 -5.63 0.36
C SER A 24 6.46 -5.86 -0.40
N GLU A 25 5.32 -5.53 0.20
CA GLU A 25 4.02 -5.75 -0.44
C GLU A 25 3.75 -4.71 -1.53
N VAL A 26 4.19 -3.47 -1.33
CA VAL A 26 4.19 -2.44 -2.40
C VAL A 26 5.02 -2.92 -3.59
N ALA A 27 6.22 -3.43 -3.33
CA ALA A 27 7.15 -3.88 -4.38
C ALA A 27 6.60 -5.07 -5.17
N ASP A 28 6.00 -6.06 -4.49
CA ASP A 28 5.34 -7.20 -5.14
C ASP A 28 4.18 -6.73 -6.02
N VAL A 29 3.27 -5.90 -5.50
CA VAL A 29 2.12 -5.40 -6.26
C VAL A 29 2.56 -4.59 -7.48
N VAL A 30 3.52 -3.68 -7.34
CA VAL A 30 4.04 -2.89 -8.47
C VAL A 30 4.67 -3.80 -9.53
N LYS A 31 5.35 -4.87 -9.11
CA LYS A 31 5.97 -5.82 -10.01
C LYS A 31 4.94 -6.70 -10.72
N ASP A 32 3.98 -7.28 -10.00
CA ASP A 32 2.85 -8.03 -10.56
C ASP A 32 2.09 -7.19 -11.60
N VAL A 33 1.75 -5.94 -11.28
CA VAL A 33 1.04 -5.04 -12.19
C VAL A 33 1.89 -4.68 -13.40
N SER A 34 3.20 -4.53 -13.23
CA SER A 34 4.13 -4.31 -14.35
C SER A 34 4.24 -5.54 -15.27
N GLU A 35 4.02 -6.75 -14.74
CA GLU A 35 3.94 -8.00 -15.51
C GLU A 35 2.57 -8.23 -16.16
N GLY A 36 1.59 -7.32 -15.95
CA GLY A 36 0.24 -7.41 -16.50
C GLY A 36 -0.74 -8.22 -15.65
N GLN A 37 -0.39 -8.52 -14.39
CA GLN A 37 -1.31 -9.13 -13.44
C GLN A 37 -2.30 -8.13 -12.84
N PRO A 38 -3.42 -8.61 -12.26
CA PRO A 38 -4.38 -7.74 -11.60
C PRO A 38 -3.74 -6.96 -10.44
N VAL A 39 -4.06 -5.68 -10.39
CA VAL A 39 -3.78 -4.80 -9.24
C VAL A 39 -4.36 -5.42 -7.97
N ARG A 40 -3.55 -5.43 -6.90
CA ARG A 40 -3.95 -5.95 -5.58
C ARG A 40 -3.82 -4.83 -4.55
N GLU A 41 -4.84 -4.65 -3.72
CA GLU A 41 -4.80 -3.68 -2.63
C GLU A 41 -3.80 -4.11 -1.54
N ILE A 42 -3.02 -3.16 -1.04
CA ILE A 42 -2.04 -3.43 0.02
C ILE A 42 -2.77 -3.51 1.36
N LYS A 43 -2.83 -4.72 1.93
CA LYS A 43 -3.50 -4.98 3.22
C LYS A 43 -2.51 -5.03 4.38
N LYS A 44 -1.23 -5.34 4.12
CA LYS A 44 -0.19 -5.25 5.14
C LYS A 44 0.31 -3.84 5.25
N GLN A 45 0.00 -3.28 6.39
CA GLN A 45 0.48 -2.01 6.88
C GLN A 45 1.43 -2.28 8.04
N GLN A 46 2.44 -1.43 8.19
CA GLN A 46 3.25 -1.43 9.40
C GLN A 46 2.33 -1.12 10.59
N PRO A 47 2.45 -1.87 11.70
CA PRO A 47 1.68 -1.55 12.89
C PRO A 47 1.98 -0.10 13.27
N ILE A 48 0.93 0.72 13.32
CA ILE A 48 1.02 2.02 13.96
C ILE A 48 1.08 1.68 15.43
N ASP A 49 2.27 1.79 16.01
CA ASP A 49 2.39 1.86 17.45
C ASP A 49 1.72 3.17 17.87
N CYS A 50 0.42 3.13 18.10
CA CYS A 50 -0.30 4.17 18.83
C CYS A 50 0.11 4.07 20.30
N ALA A 51 1.38 4.30 20.60
CA ALA A 51 1.81 4.67 21.93
C ALA A 51 1.38 6.12 22.14
N ILE A 52 0.17 6.27 22.68
CA ILE A 52 -0.17 7.48 23.44
C ILE A 52 0.75 7.42 24.67
N MET A 53 1.82 8.24 24.66
CA MET A 53 2.58 8.58 25.86
C MET A 53 1.97 9.80 26.54
#